data_AF-A0A3D2ESH6-F1
#
_entry.id   AF-A0A3D2ESH6-F1
#
_cell.length_a   1.000
_cell.length_b   1.000
_cell.length_c   1.000
_cell.angle_alpha   90.00
_cell.angle_beta   90.00
_cell.angle_gamma   90.00
#
_symmetry.space_group_name_H-M   'P 1'
#
loop_
_entity.id
_entity.type
_entity.pdbx_description
1 polymer ?
#
loop_
_entity_poly.entity_id
_entity_poly.type
_entity_poly.pdbx_seq_one_letter_code
_entity_poly.pdbx_strand_id
1 'polypeptide(L)'
;GICFGMQMAVLEMARNLAGIENAASSEFGATNQPVVGLMTEWERDGDIQRRSDDDDLGGTMRLGAYDCKLSAGTRVAEIYGEEMISERHRHRYEVNPTYRAELET
;
A
#
# COMPACT_ATOMS: atom_id res chain seq x y z
N GLY A 1 10.14 -8.60 -0.98
CA GLY A 1 10.50 -7.23 -1.36
C GLY A 1 10.41 -6.32 -0.14
N ILE A 2 11.16 -5.22 -0.11
CA ILE A 2 11.12 -4.23 0.98
C ILE A 2 10.60 -2.90 0.41
N CYS A 3 9.69 -2.24 1.12
CA CYS A 3 9.14 -0.93 0.74
C CYS A 3 8.61 -0.95 -0.71
N PHE A 4 9.21 -0.19 -1.63
CA PHE A 4 8.86 -0.18 -3.05
C PHE A 4 8.90 -1.58 -3.70
N GLY A 5 9.84 -2.44 -3.29
CA GLY A 5 9.89 -3.82 -3.78
C GLY A 5 8.69 -4.67 -3.33
N MET A 6 8.03 -4.33 -2.22
CA MET A 6 6.76 -4.96 -1.84
C MET A 6 5.63 -4.43 -2.73
N GLN A 7 5.57 -3.12 -2.97
CA GLN A 7 4.56 -2.50 -3.83
C GLN A 7 4.59 -3.09 -5.25
N MET A 8 5.78 -3.25 -5.84
CA MET A 8 5.92 -3.86 -7.16
C MET A 8 5.47 -5.32 -7.18
N ALA A 9 5.71 -6.09 -6.10
CA ALA A 9 5.23 -7.46 -6.00
C ALA A 9 3.70 -7.54 -5.95
N VAL A 10 3.05 -6.59 -5.26
CA VAL A 10 1.58 -6.49 -5.25
C VAL A 10 1.04 -6.14 -6.63
N LEU A 11 1.65 -5.17 -7.34
CA LEU A 11 1.22 -4.84 -8.70
C LEU A 11 1.39 -6.01 -9.66
N GLU A 12 2.49 -6.75 -9.56
CA GLU A 12 2.72 -7.93 -10.40
C GLU A 12 1.69 -9.03 -10.13
N MET A 13 1.40 -9.30 -8.86
CA MET A 13 0.35 -10.26 -8.49
C MET A 13 -1.03 -9.80 -8.96
N ALA A 14 -1.35 -8.51 -8.79
CA ALA A 14 -2.63 -7.93 -9.19
C ALA A 14 -2.89 -8.12 -10.69
N ARG A 15 -1.87 -7.88 -11.53
CA ARG A 15 -1.97 -8.02 -12.99
C ARG A 15 -2.12 -9.46 -13.43
N ASN A 16 -1.30 -10.35 -12.88
CA ASN A 16 -1.14 -11.70 -13.43
C ASN A 16 -2.02 -12.75 -12.75
N LEU A 17 -2.37 -12.55 -11.48
CA LEU A 17 -3.13 -13.52 -10.68
C LEU A 17 -4.53 -13.02 -10.32
N ALA A 18 -4.69 -11.74 -9.98
CA ALA A 18 -5.99 -11.17 -9.60
C ALA A 18 -6.81 -10.60 -10.78
N GLY A 19 -6.27 -10.61 -12.00
CA GLY A 19 -6.96 -10.13 -13.21
C GLY A 19 -7.10 -8.61 -13.31
N ILE A 20 -6.36 -7.83 -12.52
CA ILE A 20 -6.35 -6.36 -12.56
C ILE A 20 -5.27 -5.93 -13.56
N GLU A 21 -5.54 -6.12 -14.86
CA GLU A 21 -4.55 -5.97 -15.95
C GLU A 21 -3.78 -4.65 -15.92
N ASN A 22 -4.43 -3.55 -15.55
CA ASN A 22 -3.86 -2.21 -15.54
C ASN A 22 -3.44 -1.72 -14.14
N ALA A 23 -3.34 -2.60 -13.15
CA ALA A 23 -2.93 -2.23 -11.79
C ALA A 23 -1.64 -1.40 -11.81
N ALA A 24 -1.64 -0.24 -11.18
CA ALA A 24 -0.48 0.66 -11.15
C ALA A 24 -0.35 1.39 -9.80
N SER A 25 0.79 2.05 -9.62
CA SER A 25 1.01 3.02 -8.54
C SER A 25 0.71 4.42 -9.05
N SER A 26 0.02 5.25 -8.26
CA SER A 26 -0.13 6.68 -8.56
C SER A 26 1.21 7.44 -8.54
N GLU A 27 2.27 6.83 -7.97
CA GLU A 27 3.65 7.34 -8.04
C GLU A 27 4.16 7.48 -9.49
N PHE A 28 3.62 6.71 -10.44
CA PHE A 28 4.00 6.78 -11.86
C PHE A 28 3.13 7.75 -12.68
N GLY A 29 2.19 8.45 -12.04
CA GLY A 29 1.24 9.36 -12.69
C GLY A 29 -0.20 8.83 -12.71
N ALA A 30 -1.04 9.48 -13.49
CA ALA A 30 -2.46 9.18 -13.56
C ALA A 30 -2.73 7.74 -14.02
N THR A 31 -3.54 7.01 -13.26
CA THR A 31 -3.97 5.64 -13.56
C THR A 31 -5.45 5.46 -13.24
N ASN A 32 -6.11 4.56 -13.97
CA ASN A 32 -7.49 4.14 -13.70
C ASN A 32 -7.57 2.97 -12.69
N GLN A 33 -6.44 2.37 -12.33
CA GLN A 33 -6.35 1.25 -11.37
C GLN A 33 -5.24 1.49 -10.33
N PRO A 34 -5.41 2.47 -9.41
CA PRO A 34 -4.42 2.80 -8.38
C PRO A 34 -4.43 1.75 -7.25
N VAL A 35 -3.81 0.60 -7.50
CA VAL A 35 -3.65 -0.48 -6.51
C VAL A 35 -2.63 -0.06 -5.43
N VAL A 36 -1.68 0.79 -5.79
CA VAL A 36 -0.78 1.47 -4.85
C VAL A 36 -0.95 2.97 -5.02
N GLY A 37 -1.01 3.72 -3.92
CA GLY A 37 -1.33 5.14 -3.97
C GLY A 37 -1.16 5.83 -2.63
N LEU A 38 -1.35 7.16 -2.61
CA LEU A 38 -1.35 7.92 -1.37
C LEU A 38 -2.65 7.70 -0.61
N MET A 39 -2.63 7.57 0.71
CA MET A 39 -3.86 7.35 1.50
C MET A 39 -4.93 8.44 1.28
N THR A 40 -4.49 9.68 1.03
CA THR A 40 -5.36 10.83 0.75
C THR A 40 -6.14 10.70 -0.57
N GLU A 41 -5.75 9.78 -1.47
CA GLU A 41 -6.47 9.52 -2.71
C GLU A 41 -7.77 8.72 -2.48
N TRP A 42 -7.92 8.08 -1.33
CA TRP A 42 -9.03 7.14 -1.05
C TRP A 42 -9.93 7.57 0.10
N GLU A 43 -9.70 8.75 0.70
CA GLU A 43 -10.59 9.30 1.73
C GLU A 43 -11.98 9.56 1.13
N ARG A 44 -12.87 8.63 1.46
CA ARG A 44 -14.25 8.52 1.03
C ARG A 44 -15.11 9.08 2.15
N ASP A 45 -15.17 10.40 2.32
CA ASP A 45 -16.23 11.13 3.06
C ASP A 45 -15.98 12.67 3.10
N GLY A 46 -16.06 13.32 1.94
CA GLY A 46 -16.49 14.73 1.88
C GLY A 46 -15.46 15.78 1.49
N ASP A 47 -14.16 15.57 1.71
CA ASP A 47 -13.13 16.51 1.26
C ASP A 47 -11.96 15.75 0.64
N ILE A 48 -12.09 15.43 -0.65
CA ILE A 48 -10.92 15.08 -1.46
C ILE A 48 -10.06 16.34 -1.51
N GLN A 49 -9.07 16.45 -0.62
CA GLN A 49 -7.98 17.42 -0.79
C GLN A 49 -7.14 16.97 -1.99
N ARG A 50 -7.67 17.16 -3.20
CA ARG A 50 -6.90 17.19 -4.44
C ARG A 50 -6.04 18.44 -4.39
N ARG A 51 -4.91 18.32 -3.72
CA ARG A 51 -3.83 19.28 -3.82
C ARG A 51 -3.18 19.13 -5.20
N SER A 52 -2.90 20.26 -5.83
CA SER A 52 -2.28 20.34 -7.16
C SER A 52 -0.89 19.72 -7.16
N ASP A 53 -0.38 19.34 -8.34
CA ASP A 53 0.98 18.80 -8.56
C ASP A 53 2.12 19.70 -8.03
N ASP A 54 1.80 20.93 -7.59
CA ASP A 54 2.70 21.95 -7.07
C ASP A 54 2.75 22.01 -5.52
N ASP A 55 1.94 21.20 -4.82
CA ASP A 55 1.94 21.11 -3.36
C ASP A 55 2.91 20.02 -2.88
N ASP A 56 3.62 20.34 -1.79
CA ASP A 56 4.71 19.57 -1.17
C ASP A 56 4.32 18.08 -0.98
N LEU A 57 4.76 17.23 -1.92
CA LEU A 57 4.60 15.76 -1.98
C LEU A 57 3.42 15.23 -1.15
N GLY A 58 2.21 15.27 -1.72
CA GLY A 58 0.98 14.80 -1.09
C GLY A 58 1.08 13.43 -0.40
N GLY A 59 0.17 13.19 0.55
CA GLY A 59 0.11 11.98 1.39
C GLY A 59 1.03 12.02 2.62
N THR A 60 0.56 11.45 3.73
CA THR A 60 1.31 11.46 5.00
C THR A 60 2.47 10.46 4.96
N MET A 61 3.71 10.94 5.13
CA MET A 61 4.88 10.05 5.26
C MET A 61 4.76 9.21 6.53
N ARG A 62 4.84 7.88 6.39
CA ARG A 62 5.11 6.99 7.52
C ARG A 62 6.61 6.90 7.74
N LEU A 63 7.07 7.52 8.83
CA LEU A 63 8.48 7.60 9.18
C LEU A 63 8.69 7.20 10.64
N GLY A 64 9.54 6.21 10.89
CA GLY A 64 9.87 5.76 12.24
C GLY A 64 9.23 4.41 12.59
N ALA A 65 9.24 4.07 13.87
CA ALA A 65 8.74 2.78 14.34
C ALA A 65 7.20 2.77 14.37
N TYR A 66 6.59 1.71 13.83
CA TYR A 66 5.16 1.45 13.90
C TYR A 66 4.92 0.02 14.35
N ASP A 67 3.88 -0.16 15.16
CA ASP A 67 3.44 -1.48 15.56
C ASP A 67 2.75 -2.20 14.41
N CYS A 68 3.07 -3.48 14.24
CA CYS A 68 2.54 -4.35 13.22
C CYS A 68 2.01 -5.62 13.88
N LYS A 69 0.73 -5.92 13.64
CA LYS A 69 0.10 -7.17 14.04
C LYS A 69 0.25 -8.19 12.92
N LEU A 70 0.97 -9.27 13.19
CA LEU A 70 1.14 -10.40 12.28
C LEU A 70 -0.02 -11.36 12.42
N SER A 71 -0.50 -11.90 11.29
CA SER A 71 -1.54 -12.93 11.32
C SER A 71 -0.95 -14.27 11.76
N ALA A 72 -1.63 -14.92 12.71
CA ALA A 72 -1.25 -16.25 13.21
C ALA A 72 -1.15 -17.27 12.06
N GLY A 73 -0.18 -18.18 12.14
CA GLY A 73 0.04 -19.23 11.13
C GLY A 73 0.66 -18.74 9.81
N THR A 74 1.03 -17.46 9.71
CA THR A 74 1.79 -16.97 8.55
C THR A 74 3.29 -17.22 8.71
N ARG A 75 3.99 -17.34 7.58
CA ARG A 75 5.45 -17.51 7.56
C ARG A 75 6.19 -16.37 8.29
N VAL A 76 5.67 -15.15 8.25
CA VAL A 76 6.28 -14.02 8.95
C VAL A 76 6.11 -14.16 10.47
N ALA A 77 4.95 -14.60 10.96
CA ALA A 77 4.74 -14.88 12.38
C ALA A 77 5.68 -16.00 12.89
N GLU A 78 5.92 -17.04 12.08
CA GLU A 78 6.89 -18.09 12.40
C GLU A 78 8.33 -17.56 12.49
N ILE A 79 8.71 -16.66 11.59
CA ILE A 79 10.07 -16.08 11.54
C ILE A 79 10.32 -15.18 12.77
N TYR A 80 9.34 -14.35 13.13
CA TYR A 80 9.47 -13.45 14.29
C TYR A 80 9.27 -14.17 15.62
N GLY A 81 8.48 -15.24 15.66
CA GLY A 81 8.12 -15.95 16.89
C GLY A 81 7.12 -15.20 17.79
N GLU A 82 6.60 -14.07 17.33
CA GLU A 82 5.66 -13.19 18.03
C GLU A 82 4.61 -12.64 17.06
N GLU A 83 3.41 -12.30 17.55
CA GLU A 83 2.33 -11.72 16.72
C GLU A 83 2.32 -10.19 16.71
N MET A 84 3.02 -9.54 17.66
CA MET A 84 3.08 -8.09 17.79
C MET A 84 4.54 -7.65 17.68
N ILE A 85 4.88 -6.96 16.60
CA ILE A 85 6.25 -6.49 16.34
C ILE A 85 6.25 -4.97 16.13
N SER A 86 7.43 -4.36 16.19
CA SER A 86 7.62 -2.94 15.88
C SER A 86 8.70 -2.78 14.81
N GLU A 87 8.33 -2.19 13.68
CA GLU A 87 9.21 -2.06 12.52
C GLU A 87 9.34 -0.62 12.04
N ARG A 88 10.46 -0.29 11.39
CA ARG A 88 10.73 1.07 10.92
C ARG A 88 10.21 1.27 9.51
N HIS A 89 9.32 2.24 9.35
CA HIS A 89 8.75 2.65 8.07
C HIS A 89 9.43 3.89 7.51
N ARG A 90 9.49 3.96 6.18
CA ARG A 90 9.88 5.14 5.41
C ARG A 90 9.24 5.08 4.02
N HIS A 91 7.93 5.29 3.95
CA HIS A 91 7.17 5.33 2.69
C HIS A 91 5.96 6.26 2.80
N ARG A 92 5.44 6.68 1.64
CA ARG A 92 4.21 7.48 1.50
C ARG A 92 3.09 6.69 0.83
N TYR A 93 3.45 5.93 -0.20
CA TYR A 93 2.51 5.10 -0.94
C TYR A 93 2.18 3.83 -0.17
N GLU A 94 0.91 3.49 -0.17
CA GLU A 94 0.32 2.35 0.52
C GLU A 94 -0.42 1.47 -0.49
N VAL A 95 -0.74 0.23 -0.09
CA VAL A 95 -1.63 -0.63 -0.88
C VAL A 95 -3.07 -0.18 -0.63
N ASN A 96 -3.83 0.01 -1.70
CA ASN A 96 -5.20 0.49 -1.62
C ASN A 96 -6.12 -0.60 -1.04
N PRO A 97 -6.74 -0.38 0.14
CA PRO A 97 -7.55 -1.39 0.80
C PRO A 97 -8.83 -1.73 0.03
N THR A 98 -9.26 -0.91 -0.95
CA THR A 98 -10.44 -1.23 -1.77
C THR A 98 -10.24 -2.47 -2.62
N TYR A 99 -8.99 -2.83 -2.95
CA TYR A 99 -8.64 -4.03 -3.73
C TYR A 99 -8.38 -5.27 -2.86
N ARG A 100 -8.60 -5.18 -1.54
CA ARG A 100 -8.28 -6.29 -0.62
C ARG A 100 -8.96 -7.59 -1.03
N ALA A 101 -10.24 -7.55 -1.40
CA ALA A 101 -10.99 -8.76 -1.74
C ALA A 101 -10.43 -9.47 -2.98
N GLU A 102 -10.01 -8.69 -3.97
CA GLU A 102 -9.37 -9.19 -5.19
C GLU A 102 -7.97 -9.74 -4.92
N LEU A 103 -7.23 -9.14 -3.99
CA LEU A 103 -5.85 -9.53 -3.64
C LEU A 103 -5.76 -10.71 -2.65
N GLU A 104 -6.81 -10.99 -1.89
CA GLU A 104 -6.89 -12.12 -0.95
C GLU A 104 -7.58 -13.37 -1.54
N THR A 105 -7.63 -13.45 -2.88
CA THR A 105 -8.24 -14.57 -3.62
C THR A 105 -7.51 -15.91 -3.48
#